data_AF-I3CS64-F1
#
_entry.id   AF-I3CS64-F1
#
_cell.length_a   1.000
_cell.length_b   1.000
_cell.length_c   1.000
_cell.angle_alpha   90.00
_cell.angle_beta   90.00
_cell.angle_gamma   90.00
#
_symmetry.space_group_name_H-M   'P 1'
#
loop_
_entity.id
_entity.type
_entity.pdbx_description
1 polymer ?
#
loop_
_entity_poly.entity_id
_entity_poly.type
_entity_poly.pdbx_seq_one_letter_code
_entity_poly.pdbx_strand_id
1 'polypeptide(L)'
;MAELEKAMTLLRSRKRPNNQIGIAYSWAATAKPVRRHILALAGLSPDRWESPIHSFTEAERLAMRHAVLRAISTYERALNAV
;
A
#
# COMPACT_ATOMS: atom_id res chain seq x y z
N MET A 1 -18.02 -25.13 23.00
CA MET A 1 -18.61 -24.87 21.67
C MET A 1 -19.13 -23.44 21.55
N ALA A 2 -20.01 -22.97 22.44
CA ALA A 2 -20.57 -21.61 22.38
C ALA A 2 -19.54 -20.45 22.42
N GLU A 3 -18.50 -20.55 23.25
CA GLU A 3 -17.43 -19.53 23.32
C GLU A 3 -16.62 -19.41 22.03
N LEU A 4 -16.34 -20.54 21.36
CA LEU A 4 -15.62 -20.56 20.09
C LEU A 4 -16.44 -19.87 18.98
N GLU A 5 -17.73 -20.15 18.94
CA GLU A 5 -18.65 -19.61 17.95
C GLU A 5 -18.85 -18.10 18.13
N LYS A 6 -18.90 -17.64 19.38
CA LYS A 6 -18.93 -16.22 19.76
C LYS A 6 -17.63 -15.51 19.36
N ALA A 7 -16.47 -16.13 19.61
CA ALA A 7 -15.17 -15.59 19.21
C ALA A 7 -15.03 -15.46 17.68
N MET A 8 -15.47 -16.47 16.92
CA MET A 8 -15.47 -16.42 15.46
C MET A 8 -16.40 -15.35 14.89
N THR A 9 -17.56 -15.16 15.51
CA THR A 9 -18.53 -14.14 15.08
C THR A 9 -17.99 -12.73 15.34
N LEU A 10 -17.30 -12.53 16.46
CA LEU A 10 -16.56 -11.28 16.77
C LEU A 10 -15.45 -11.01 15.75
N LEU A 11 -14.68 -12.02 15.36
CA LEU A 11 -13.63 -11.88 14.35
C LEU A 11 -14.18 -11.54 12.96
N ARG A 12 -15.31 -12.15 12.58
CA ARG A 12 -15.96 -11.94 11.26
C ARG A 12 -16.63 -10.57 11.14
N SER A 13 -17.20 -10.06 12.23
CA SER A 13 -17.87 -8.75 12.28
C SER A 13 -16.92 -7.59 12.57
N ARG A 14 -15.67 -7.88 12.94
CA ARG A 14 -14.66 -6.86 13.19
C ARG A 14 -14.35 -6.10 11.89
N LYS A 15 -14.72 -4.81 11.87
CA LYS A 15 -14.26 -3.86 10.85
C LYS A 15 -12.73 -3.89 10.85
N ARG A 16 -12.13 -4.29 9.72
CA ARG A 16 -10.67 -4.27 9.60
C ARG A 16 -10.22 -2.81 9.76
N PRO A 17 -9.36 -2.49 10.74
CA PRO A 17 -8.84 -1.14 10.86
C PRO A 17 -8.13 -0.78 9.55
N ASN A 18 -8.25 0.48 9.13
CA ASN A 18 -7.54 0.97 7.96
C ASN A 18 -6.05 1.05 8.30
N ASN A 19 -5.37 -0.07 8.15
CA ASN A 19 -3.97 -0.24 8.51
C ASN A 19 -3.02 0.36 7.47
N GLN A 20 -3.51 0.99 6.40
CA GLN A 20 -2.64 1.60 5.38
C GLN A 20 -1.66 2.59 6.00
N ILE A 21 -2.11 3.39 6.97
CA ILE A 21 -1.26 4.35 7.69
C ILE A 21 -0.27 3.60 8.61
N GLY A 22 -0.74 2.60 9.37
CA GLY A 22 0.13 1.80 10.25
C GLY A 22 1.19 0.97 9.51
N ILE A 23 0.87 0.48 8.31
CA ILE A 23 1.78 -0.22 7.40
C ILE A 23 2.79 0.76 6.79
N ALA A 24 2.38 1.98 6.42
CA ALA A 24 3.32 3.00 5.98
C ALA A 24 4.33 3.37 7.09
N TYR A 25 3.86 3.43 8.35
CA TYR A 25 4.73 3.65 9.52
C TYR A 25 5.64 2.46 9.84
N SER A 26 5.19 1.21 9.70
CA SER A 26 5.99 0.03 10.07
C SER A 26 7.23 -0.19 9.19
N TRP A 27 7.30 0.49 8.04
CA TRP A 27 8.45 0.46 7.13
C TRP A 27 9.33 1.72 7.21
N ALA A 28 9.05 2.66 8.14
CA ALA A 28 9.70 3.99 8.18
C ALA A 28 9.65 4.74 6.83
N ALA A 29 8.62 4.44 6.02
CA ALA A 29 8.57 4.86 4.63
C ALA A 29 8.08 6.32 4.57
N THR A 30 9.03 7.25 4.57
CA THR A 30 8.73 8.67 4.36
C THR A 30 8.15 8.89 2.95
N ALA A 31 7.42 9.98 2.72
CA ALA A 31 6.72 10.21 1.44
C ALA A 31 7.65 10.16 0.21
N LYS A 32 8.91 10.60 0.37
CA LYS A 32 9.95 10.60 -0.67
C LYS A 32 10.32 9.19 -1.16
N PRO A 33 10.85 8.27 -0.34
CA PRO A 33 11.19 6.91 -0.76
C PRO A 33 9.99 6.13 -1.30
N VAL A 34 8.78 6.32 -0.73
CA VAL A 34 7.56 5.71 -1.27
C VAL A 34 7.29 6.19 -2.70
N ARG A 35 7.25 7.51 -2.93
CA ARG A 35 7.04 8.05 -4.28
C ARG A 35 8.10 7.59 -5.27
N ARG A 36 9.38 7.61 -4.88
CA ARG A 36 10.49 7.13 -5.71
C ARG A 36 10.31 5.66 -6.10
N HIS A 37 9.91 4.82 -5.15
CA HIS A 37 9.66 3.41 -5.40
C HIS A 37 8.47 3.17 -6.34
N ILE A 38 7.36 3.89 -6.14
CA ILE A 38 6.18 3.80 -7.02
C ILE A 38 6.53 4.25 -8.45
N LEU A 39 7.28 5.34 -8.60
CA LEU A 39 7.75 5.81 -9.91
C LEU A 39 8.62 4.75 -10.59
N ALA A 40 9.59 4.17 -9.87
CA ALA A 40 10.42 3.09 -10.40
C ALA A 40 9.59 1.87 -10.84
N LEU A 41 8.63 1.43 -10.02
CA LEU A 41 7.73 0.32 -10.34
C LEU A 41 6.81 0.60 -11.53
N ALA A 42 6.45 1.87 -11.75
CA ALA A 42 5.66 2.32 -12.90
C ALA A 42 6.51 2.51 -14.17
N GLY A 43 7.81 2.26 -14.13
CA GLY A 43 8.73 2.49 -15.25
C GLY A 43 9.06 3.98 -15.49
N LEU A 44 8.84 4.82 -14.48
CA LEU A 44 9.06 6.27 -14.53
C LEU A 44 10.33 6.66 -13.77
N SER A 45 10.89 7.82 -14.11
CA SER A 45 12.06 8.35 -13.40
C SER A 45 11.73 8.61 -11.92
N PRO A 46 12.47 8.01 -10.96
CA PRO A 46 12.30 8.28 -9.53
C PRO A 46 12.61 9.73 -9.13
N ASP A 47 13.31 10.48 -9.97
CA ASP A 47 13.69 11.86 -9.66
C ASP A 47 12.51 12.83 -9.82
N ARG A 48 11.44 12.41 -10.49
CA ARG A 48 10.16 13.13 -10.58
C ARG A 48 9.29 13.03 -9.32
N TRP A 49 9.86 12.64 -8.18
CA TRP A 49 9.09 12.40 -6.95
C TRP A 49 8.44 13.66 -6.36
N GLU A 50 8.97 14.86 -6.64
CA GLU A 50 8.35 16.13 -6.25
C GLU A 50 7.31 16.62 -7.26
N SER A 51 7.28 16.04 -8.46
CA SER A 51 6.39 16.50 -9.52
C SER A 51 4.91 16.35 -9.12
N PRO A 52 4.08 17.38 -9.36
CA PRO A 52 2.66 17.34 -9.04
C PRO A 52 1.93 16.34 -9.95
N ILE A 53 0.80 15.78 -9.49
CA ILE A 53 0.09 14.68 -10.18
C ILE A 53 -0.39 15.05 -11.60
N HIS A 54 -0.67 16.34 -11.84
CA HIS A 54 -1.10 16.85 -13.16
C HIS A 54 0.06 16.97 -14.16
N SER A 55 1.32 16.83 -13.73
CA SER A 55 2.49 16.79 -14.63
C SER A 55 2.70 15.42 -15.30
N PHE A 56 1.94 14.41 -14.88
CA PHE A 56 1.94 13.09 -15.48
C PHE A 56 0.81 12.99 -16.52
N THR A 57 1.04 12.23 -17.58
CA THR A 57 0.00 11.86 -18.55
C THR A 57 -1.01 10.90 -17.92
N GLU A 58 -2.16 10.69 -18.57
CA GLU A 58 -3.16 9.73 -18.08
C GLU A 58 -2.60 8.29 -18.06
N ALA A 59 -1.81 7.92 -19.06
CA ALA A 59 -1.15 6.62 -19.13
C ALA A 59 -0.15 6.43 -17.97
N GLU A 60 0.66 7.45 -17.67
CA GLU A 60 1.58 7.43 -16.52
C GLU A 60 0.81 7.32 -15.20
N ARG A 61 -0.29 8.07 -15.04
CA ARG A 61 -1.15 7.99 -13.85
C ARG A 61 -1.75 6.59 -13.67
N LEU A 62 -2.18 5.95 -14.77
CA LEU A 62 -2.68 4.57 -14.73
C LEU A 62 -1.59 3.59 -14.32
N ALA A 63 -0.38 3.69 -14.90
CA ALA A 63 0.77 2.87 -14.53
C ALA A 63 1.15 3.04 -13.04
N MET A 64 1.14 4.27 -12.53
CA MET A 64 1.38 4.56 -11.12
C MET A 64 0.32 3.91 -10.21
N ARG A 65 -0.96 3.91 -10.58
CA ARG A 65 -2.02 3.22 -9.81
C ARG A 65 -1.78 1.72 -9.73
N HIS A 66 -1.43 1.08 -10.85
CA HIS A 66 -1.07 -0.34 -10.86
C HIS A 66 0.17 -0.64 -10.01
N ALA A 67 1.19 0.22 -10.08
CA ALA A 67 2.40 0.11 -9.27
C ALA A 67 2.10 0.19 -7.76
N VAL A 68 1.20 1.09 -7.33
CA VAL A 68 0.74 1.17 -5.93
C VAL A 68 0.07 -0.13 -5.48
N LEU A 69 -0.86 -0.67 -6.28
CA LEU A 69 -1.53 -1.92 -5.93
C LEU A 69 -0.54 -3.08 -5.80
N ARG A 70 0.42 -3.19 -6.73
CA ARG A 70 1.49 -4.18 -6.66
C ARG A 70 2.38 -4.02 -5.42
N ALA A 71 2.72 -2.78 -5.07
CA ALA A 71 3.52 -2.47 -3.90
C ALA A 71 2.79 -2.89 -2.60
N ILE A 72 1.50 -2.57 -2.47
CA ILE A 72 0.68 -3.00 -1.33
C ILE A 72 0.70 -4.52 -1.19
N SER A 73 0.42 -5.28 -2.25
CA SER A 73 0.45 -6.75 -2.19
C SER A 73 1.83 -7.33 -1.87
N THR A 74 2.91 -6.59 -2.16
CA THR A 74 4.27 -7.01 -1.82
C THR A 74 4.57 -6.76 -0.34
N TYR A 75 4.18 -5.59 0.17
CA TYR A 75 4.32 -5.26 1.59
C TYR A 75 3.43 -6.14 2.47
N GLU A 76 2.20 -6.42 2.06
CA GLU A 76 1.31 -7.35 2.76
C GLU A 76 1.91 -8.75 2.82
N ARG A 77 2.49 -9.25 1.73
CA ARG A 77 3.17 -10.56 1.73
C ARG A 77 4.38 -10.57 2.67
N ALA A 78 5.21 -9.54 2.62
CA ALA A 78 6.37 -9.43 3.49
C ALA A 78 5.98 -9.38 4.98
N LEU A 79 4.90 -8.68 5.33
CA LEU A 79 4.40 -8.59 6.71
C LEU A 79 3.76 -9.89 7.21
N ASN A 80 3.11 -10.67 6.34
CA ASN A 80 2.48 -11.94 6.71
C ASN A 80 3.43 -13.15 6.58
N ALA A 81 4.64 -12.95 6.05
CA ALA A 81 5.67 -14.00 5.95
C ALA A 81 6.54 -14.13 7.21
N VAL A 82 6.32 -13.25 8.20
CA VAL A 82 6.94 -13.24 9.53
C VAL A 82 5.90 -13.70 10.55
#